data_AF-A0A2D8UE69-F1
#
_entry.id   AF-A0A2D8UE69-F1
#
_cell.length_a   1.000
_cell.length_b   1.000
_cell.length_c   1.000
_cell.angle_alpha   90.00
_cell.angle_beta   90.00
_cell.angle_gamma   90.00
#
_symmetry.space_group_name_H-M   'P 1'
#
loop_
_entity.id
_entity.type
_entity.pdbx_description
1 polymer ?
#
loop_
_entity_poly.entity_id
_entity_poly.type
_entity_poly.pdbx_seq_one_letter_code
_entity_poly.pdbx_strand_id
1 'polypeptide(L)'
;MIQANNVYLVKIRFKVYIYDRFLLIETRIMEIILMSQEQAISFYKTGMSKFVQQDFNGAINEFKEAILIKPDYGDVYQAMAHCYEKLEDFDSALKYAKHAVEYNPGDFLAHTSLSMFYQRKGLIAEAEKEKELAAKLQKKITNL
;
A
#
# COMPACT_ATOMS: atom_id res chain seq x y z
N MET A 1 56.94 -21.70 8.58
CA MET A 1 55.83 -21.05 9.33
C MET A 1 55.34 -19.72 8.74
N ILE A 2 56.09 -19.03 7.86
CA ILE A 2 55.70 -17.71 7.33
C ILE A 2 54.60 -17.79 6.23
N GLN A 3 54.58 -18.82 5.39
CA GLN A 3 53.57 -18.98 4.32
C GLN A 3 52.15 -19.22 4.83
N ALA A 4 51.98 -19.99 5.92
CA ALA A 4 50.64 -20.28 6.47
C ALA A 4 49.95 -19.01 6.97
N ASN A 5 50.68 -18.13 7.66
CA ASN A 5 50.15 -16.91 8.25
C ASN A 5 49.63 -15.91 7.19
N ASN A 6 50.29 -15.88 6.02
CA ASN A 6 49.89 -15.02 4.91
C ASN A 6 48.58 -15.50 4.25
N VAL A 7 48.38 -16.82 4.14
CA VAL A 7 47.13 -17.40 3.60
C VAL A 7 45.94 -17.12 4.53
N TYR A 8 46.11 -17.17 5.85
CA TYR A 8 45.05 -16.84 6.81
C TYR A 8 44.65 -15.36 6.76
N LEU A 9 45.63 -14.44 6.69
CA LEU A 9 45.37 -13.00 6.57
C LEU A 9 44.66 -12.64 5.27
N VAL A 10 45.01 -13.29 4.15
CA VAL A 10 44.32 -13.10 2.86
C VAL A 10 42.87 -13.59 2.94
N LYS A 11 42.61 -14.75 3.56
CA LYS A 11 41.23 -15.25 3.77
C LYS A 11 40.39 -14.31 4.62
N ILE A 12 40.96 -13.76 5.70
CA ILE A 12 40.26 -12.80 6.58
C ILE A 12 39.96 -11.50 5.83
N ARG A 13 40.94 -10.92 5.13
CA ARG A 13 40.74 -9.71 4.31
C ARG A 13 39.71 -9.91 3.21
N PHE A 14 39.74 -11.06 2.54
CA PHE A 14 38.77 -11.41 1.52
C PHE A 14 37.36 -11.53 2.11
N LYS A 15 37.22 -12.13 3.30
CA LYS A 15 35.94 -12.24 4.00
C LYS A 15 35.40 -10.87 4.43
N VAL A 16 36.23 -10.00 5.01
CA VAL A 16 35.86 -8.61 5.37
C VAL A 16 35.45 -7.83 4.13
N TYR A 17 36.21 -7.92 3.04
CA TYR A 17 35.87 -7.28 1.77
C TYR A 17 34.52 -7.72 1.20
N ILE A 18 34.22 -9.02 1.28
CA ILE A 18 32.91 -9.56 0.88
C ILE A 18 31.80 -8.99 1.76
N TYR A 19 31.99 -8.94 3.08
CA TYR A 19 31.00 -8.38 4.00
C TYR A 19 30.74 -6.89 3.75
N ASP A 20 31.77 -6.07 3.57
CA ASP A 20 31.63 -4.64 3.29
C ASP A 20 30.90 -4.40 1.96
N ARG A 21 31.22 -5.19 0.93
CA ARG A 21 30.53 -5.12 -0.37
C ARG A 21 29.09 -5.58 -0.28
N PHE A 22 28.80 -6.61 0.51
CA PHE A 22 27.45 -7.09 0.74
C PHE A 22 26.60 -6.04 1.46
N LEU A 23 27.12 -5.46 2.54
CA LEU A 23 26.45 -4.38 3.29
C LEU A 23 26.17 -3.16 2.41
N LEU A 24 27.14 -2.75 1.58
CA LEU A 24 26.96 -1.63 0.64
C LEU A 24 25.84 -1.92 -0.39
N ILE A 25 25.75 -3.15 -0.89
CA ILE A 25 24.69 -3.56 -1.81
C ILE A 25 23.33 -3.52 -1.11
N GLU A 26 23.23 -4.04 0.13
CA GLU A 26 21.99 -3.98 0.91
C GLU A 26 21.53 -2.54 1.15
N THR A 27 22.43 -1.65 1.58
CA THR A 27 22.10 -0.22 1.76
C THR A 27 21.60 0.40 0.46
N ARG A 28 22.27 0.15 -0.67
CA ARG A 28 21.87 0.70 -1.97
C ARG A 28 20.52 0.15 -2.44
N ILE A 29 20.23 -1.11 -2.18
CA ILE A 29 18.92 -1.71 -2.48
C ILE A 29 17.83 -1.06 -1.62
N MET A 30 18.09 -0.86 -0.31
CA MET A 30 17.15 -0.18 0.57
C MET A 30 16.89 1.26 0.12
N GLU A 31 17.91 2.01 -0.28
CA GLU A 31 17.76 3.37 -0.83
C GLU A 31 16.86 3.37 -2.07
N ILE A 32 17.09 2.46 -3.03
CA ILE A 32 16.27 2.35 -4.24
C ILE A 32 14.81 2.04 -3.88
N ILE A 33 14.58 1.13 -2.95
CA ILE A 33 13.23 0.77 -2.48
C ILE A 33 12.56 1.99 -1.82
N LEU A 34 13.26 2.70 -0.94
CA LEU A 34 12.74 3.90 -0.27
C LEU A 34 12.37 4.99 -1.28
N MET A 35 13.25 5.26 -2.25
CA MET A 35 12.97 6.22 -3.32
C MET A 35 11.73 5.81 -4.13
N SER A 36 11.58 4.52 -4.44
CA SER A 36 10.38 4.05 -5.15
C SER A 36 9.11 4.22 -4.31
N GLN A 37 9.17 3.95 -2.99
CA GLN A 37 8.04 4.16 -2.10
C GLN A 37 7.67 5.64 -1.97
N GLU A 38 8.65 6.53 -1.87
CA GLU A 38 8.41 7.98 -1.85
C GLU A 38 7.72 8.45 -3.14
N GLN A 39 8.11 7.88 -4.28
CA GLN A 39 7.47 8.17 -5.56
C GLN A 39 5.99 7.75 -5.56
N ALA A 40 5.66 6.55 -5.06
CA ALA A 40 4.27 6.11 -4.92
C ALA A 40 3.45 7.03 -4.01
N ILE A 41 4.03 7.46 -2.88
CA ILE A 41 3.41 8.41 -1.95
C ILE A 41 3.20 9.78 -2.63
N SER A 42 4.13 10.21 -3.47
CA SER A 42 4.02 11.46 -4.23
C SER A 42 2.85 11.43 -5.22
N PHE A 43 2.71 10.34 -5.98
CA PHE A 43 1.56 10.13 -6.86
C PHE A 43 0.24 10.10 -6.07
N TYR A 44 0.20 9.39 -4.94
CA TYR A 44 -0.97 9.41 -4.06
C TYR A 44 -1.34 10.83 -3.59
N LYS A 45 -0.38 11.62 -3.13
CA LYS A 45 -0.61 13.01 -2.71
C LYS A 45 -1.15 13.89 -3.84
N THR A 46 -0.59 13.76 -5.05
CA THR A 46 -1.08 14.48 -6.23
C THR A 46 -2.51 14.06 -6.59
N GLY A 47 -2.80 12.76 -6.54
CA GLY A 47 -4.15 12.23 -6.75
C GLY A 47 -5.15 12.76 -5.73
N MET A 48 -4.78 12.82 -4.45
CA MET A 48 -5.61 13.43 -3.40
C MET A 48 -5.85 14.92 -3.64
N SER A 49 -4.85 15.67 -4.11
CA SER A 49 -5.01 17.08 -4.48
C SER A 49 -6.02 17.25 -5.63
N LYS A 50 -5.93 16.41 -6.67
CA LYS A 50 -6.89 16.39 -7.78
C LYS A 50 -8.30 15.99 -7.34
N PHE A 51 -8.42 15.03 -6.42
CA PHE A 51 -9.69 14.64 -5.82
C PHE A 51 -10.38 15.82 -5.12
N VAL A 52 -9.62 16.60 -4.33
CA VAL A 52 -10.14 17.81 -3.67
C VAL A 52 -10.58 18.86 -4.70
N GLN A 53 -9.89 18.95 -5.84
CA GLN A 53 -10.28 19.80 -6.98
C GLN A 53 -11.46 19.23 -7.80
N GLN A 54 -12.01 18.07 -7.41
CA GLN A 54 -13.07 17.35 -8.12
C GLN A 54 -12.67 16.84 -9.52
N ASP A 55 -11.37 16.83 -9.84
CA ASP A 55 -10.83 16.15 -11.01
C ASP A 55 -10.66 14.65 -10.69
N PHE A 56 -11.79 13.92 -10.65
CA PHE A 56 -11.80 12.52 -10.27
C PHE A 56 -11.07 11.63 -11.29
N ASN A 57 -11.16 11.92 -12.59
CA ASN A 57 -10.43 11.18 -13.62
C ASN A 57 -8.93 11.41 -13.52
N GLY A 58 -8.49 12.66 -13.33
CA GLY A 58 -7.09 12.97 -13.10
C GLY A 58 -6.57 12.35 -11.80
N ALA A 59 -7.36 12.34 -10.73
CA ALA A 59 -7.02 11.66 -9.48
C ALA A 59 -6.80 10.15 -9.69
N ILE A 60 -7.73 9.49 -10.39
CA ILE A 60 -7.62 8.07 -10.74
C ILE A 60 -6.33 7.77 -11.51
N ASN A 61 -5.92 8.66 -12.43
CA ASN A 61 -4.67 8.47 -13.18
C ASN A 61 -3.44 8.53 -12.28
N GLU A 62 -3.36 9.49 -11.36
CA GLU A 62 -2.26 9.54 -10.38
C GLU A 62 -2.27 8.32 -9.45
N PHE A 63 -3.46 7.88 -9.02
CA PHE A 63 -3.60 6.68 -8.19
C PHE A 63 -3.16 5.41 -8.91
N LYS A 64 -3.40 5.30 -10.23
CA LYS A 64 -2.88 4.19 -11.04
C LYS A 64 -1.34 4.15 -11.04
N GLU A 65 -0.68 5.30 -11.18
CA GLU A 65 0.78 5.37 -11.09
C GLU A 65 1.28 4.97 -9.69
N ALA A 66 0.58 5.37 -8.63
CA ALA A 66 0.93 4.98 -7.27
C ALA A 66 0.86 3.45 -7.06
N ILE A 67 -0.20 2.78 -7.53
CA ILE A 67 -0.35 1.31 -7.38
C ILE A 67 0.54 0.50 -8.33
N LEU A 68 1.02 1.08 -9.44
CA LEU A 68 2.03 0.44 -10.28
C LEU A 68 3.37 0.28 -9.52
N ILE A 69 3.68 1.23 -8.65
CA ILE A 69 4.92 1.22 -7.84
C ILE A 69 4.71 0.47 -6.52
N LYS A 70 3.55 0.68 -5.88
CA LYS A 70 3.18 0.03 -4.61
C LYS A 70 1.81 -0.67 -4.75
N PRO A 71 1.78 -1.92 -5.25
CA PRO A 71 0.53 -2.63 -5.50
C PRO A 71 -0.30 -2.93 -4.25
N ASP A 72 0.32 -2.92 -3.07
CA ASP A 72 -0.32 -3.18 -1.77
C ASP A 72 -0.77 -1.90 -1.04
N TYR A 73 -0.85 -0.77 -1.75
CA TYR A 73 -1.21 0.51 -1.14
C TYR A 73 -2.73 0.63 -0.92
N GLY A 74 -3.23 0.01 0.16
CA GLY A 74 -4.65 -0.02 0.54
C GLY A 74 -5.37 1.33 0.46
N ASP A 75 -4.76 2.39 1.01
CA ASP A 75 -5.34 3.75 1.02
C ASP A 75 -5.63 4.28 -0.40
N VAL A 76 -4.79 3.92 -1.38
CA VAL A 76 -4.98 4.35 -2.78
C VAL A 76 -6.20 3.67 -3.38
N TYR A 77 -6.43 2.39 -3.10
CA TYR A 77 -7.62 1.69 -3.57
C TYR A 77 -8.90 2.27 -2.96
N GLN A 78 -8.87 2.67 -1.69
CA GLN A 78 -9.98 3.36 -1.07
C GLN A 78 -10.24 4.72 -1.74
N ALA A 79 -9.19 5.51 -2.00
CA ALA A 79 -9.31 6.78 -2.70
C ALA A 79 -9.87 6.61 -4.13
N MET A 80 -9.43 5.58 -4.86
CA MET A 80 -10.00 5.23 -6.17
C MET A 80 -11.48 4.87 -6.05
N ALA A 81 -11.88 4.08 -5.06
CA ALA A 81 -13.29 3.75 -4.83
C ALA A 81 -14.16 5.00 -4.63
N HIS A 82 -13.68 5.97 -3.85
CA HIS A 82 -14.37 7.24 -3.68
C HIS A 82 -14.40 8.09 -4.96
N CYS A 83 -13.35 8.08 -5.78
CA CYS A 83 -13.39 8.75 -7.09
C CYS A 83 -14.49 8.16 -7.98
N TYR A 84 -14.56 6.82 -8.07
CA TYR A 84 -15.58 6.14 -8.85
C TYR A 84 -16.99 6.34 -8.29
N GLU A 85 -17.15 6.45 -6.96
CA GLU A 85 -18.42 6.86 -6.35
C GLU A 85 -18.85 8.25 -6.84
N LYS A 86 -17.92 9.21 -6.87
CA LYS A 86 -18.21 10.58 -7.34
C LYS A 86 -18.52 10.66 -8.83
N LEU A 87 -18.05 9.68 -9.60
CA LEU A 87 -18.36 9.49 -11.02
C LEU A 87 -19.62 8.63 -11.25
N GLU A 88 -20.30 8.21 -10.17
CA GLU A 88 -21.48 7.33 -10.19
C GLU A 88 -21.23 5.93 -10.80
N ASP A 89 -19.96 5.54 -10.98
CA ASP A 89 -19.56 4.19 -11.38
C ASP A 89 -19.45 3.30 -10.13
N PHE A 90 -20.61 2.84 -9.66
CA PHE A 90 -20.69 2.01 -8.46
C PHE A 90 -20.11 0.61 -8.63
N ASP A 91 -19.94 0.11 -9.87
CA ASP A 91 -19.28 -1.18 -10.12
C ASP A 91 -17.78 -1.08 -9.87
N SER A 92 -17.14 -0.06 -10.44
CA SER A 92 -15.72 0.23 -10.19
C SER A 92 -15.49 0.61 -8.73
N ALA A 93 -16.38 1.42 -8.12
CA ALA A 93 -16.27 1.78 -6.71
C ALA A 93 -16.28 0.53 -5.81
N LEU A 94 -17.22 -0.40 -6.02
CA LEU A 94 -17.27 -1.65 -5.28
C LEU A 94 -16.01 -2.51 -5.51
N LYS A 95 -15.54 -2.62 -6.75
CA LYS A 95 -14.33 -3.37 -7.09
C LYS A 95 -13.12 -2.84 -6.30
N TYR A 96 -12.90 -1.53 -6.32
CA TYR A 96 -11.74 -0.93 -5.65
C TYR A 96 -11.87 -0.90 -4.13
N ALA A 97 -13.09 -0.79 -3.58
CA ALA A 97 -13.33 -0.94 -2.15
C ALA A 97 -12.99 -2.36 -1.65
N LYS A 98 -13.25 -3.40 -2.45
CA LYS A 98 -12.83 -4.77 -2.13
C LYS A 98 -11.31 -4.90 -2.05
N HIS A 99 -10.58 -4.30 -2.98
CA HIS A 99 -9.11 -4.29 -2.92
C HIS A 99 -8.58 -3.53 -1.71
N ALA A 100 -9.22 -2.42 -1.30
CA ALA A 100 -8.82 -1.69 -0.09
C ALA A 100 -8.86 -2.61 1.16
N VAL A 101 -9.94 -3.39 1.32
CA VAL A 101 -10.07 -4.37 2.41
C VAL A 101 -9.11 -5.55 2.25
N GLU A 102 -8.83 -6.00 1.03
CA GLU A 102 -7.86 -7.07 0.76
C GLU A 102 -6.44 -6.69 1.23
N TYR A 103 -6.00 -5.47 0.94
CA TYR A 103 -4.67 -4.99 1.32
C TYR A 103 -4.59 -4.41 2.74
N ASN A 104 -5.71 -3.93 3.29
CA ASN A 104 -5.78 -3.45 4.66
C ASN A 104 -7.00 -4.03 5.41
N PRO A 105 -6.97 -5.33 5.76
CA PRO A 105 -8.09 -6.00 6.43
C PRO A 105 -8.30 -5.55 7.88
N GLY A 106 -7.39 -4.73 8.43
CA GLY A 106 -7.51 -4.16 9.77
C GLY A 106 -8.19 -2.80 9.79
N ASP A 107 -8.40 -2.16 8.64
CA ASP A 107 -8.96 -0.83 8.56
C ASP A 107 -10.50 -0.86 8.58
N PHE A 108 -11.07 -0.43 9.70
CA PHE A 108 -12.52 -0.35 9.85
C PHE A 108 -13.15 0.66 8.87
N LEU A 109 -12.43 1.69 8.40
CA LEU A 109 -12.94 2.66 7.44
C LEU A 109 -13.09 2.05 6.04
N ALA A 110 -12.13 1.22 5.61
CA ALA A 110 -12.23 0.43 4.38
C ALA A 110 -13.45 -0.51 4.43
N HIS A 111 -13.64 -1.24 5.53
CA HIS A 111 -14.83 -2.10 5.72
C HIS A 111 -16.15 -1.30 5.74
N THR A 112 -16.16 -0.12 6.36
CA THR A 112 -17.33 0.77 6.36
C THR A 112 -17.66 1.22 4.93
N SER A 113 -16.65 1.64 4.16
CA SER A 113 -16.83 2.06 2.77
C SER A 113 -17.35 0.91 1.89
N LEU A 114 -16.78 -0.30 2.04
CA LEU A 114 -17.23 -1.48 1.32
C LEU A 114 -18.70 -1.82 1.65
N SER A 115 -19.10 -1.73 2.92
CA SER A 115 -20.50 -1.94 3.33
C SER A 115 -21.46 -0.97 2.64
N MET A 116 -21.08 0.31 2.53
CA MET A 116 -21.87 1.34 1.85
C MET A 116 -22.02 1.01 0.35
N PHE A 117 -20.95 0.58 -0.31
CA PHE A 117 -21.02 0.19 -1.72
C PHE A 117 -21.89 -1.05 -1.95
N TYR A 118 -21.84 -2.05 -1.05
CA TYR A 118 -22.75 -3.18 -1.10
C TYR A 118 -24.22 -2.75 -0.93
N GLN A 119 -24.53 -1.83 -0.01
CA GLN A 119 -25.89 -1.30 0.16
C GLN A 119 -26.39 -0.60 -1.11
N ARG A 120 -25.54 0.24 -1.73
CA ARG A 120 -25.89 0.91 -3.00
C ARG A 120 -26.16 -0.09 -4.14
N LYS A 121 -25.54 -1.27 -4.12
CA LYS A 121 -25.77 -2.36 -5.07
C LYS A 121 -26.93 -3.28 -4.69
N GLY A 122 -27.58 -3.07 -3.54
CA GLY A 122 -28.66 -3.92 -3.04
C GLY A 122 -28.18 -5.25 -2.43
N LEU A 123 -26.87 -5.40 -2.20
CA LEU A 123 -26.24 -6.59 -1.62
C LEU A 123 -26.26 -6.48 -0.09
N ILE A 124 -27.46 -6.63 0.49
CA ILE A 124 -27.72 -6.31 1.91
C ILE A 124 -26.99 -7.27 2.86
N ALA A 125 -26.90 -8.56 2.53
CA ALA A 125 -26.24 -9.55 3.40
C ALA A 125 -24.74 -9.28 3.52
N GLU A 126 -24.09 -8.96 2.39
CA GLU A 126 -22.69 -8.59 2.33
C GLU A 126 -22.43 -7.27 3.06
N ALA A 127 -23.32 -6.28 2.90
CA ALA A 127 -23.21 -5.02 3.61
C ALA A 127 -23.22 -5.18 5.14
N GLU A 128 -24.19 -5.94 5.68
CA GLU A 128 -24.28 -6.15 7.13
C GLU A 128 -23.05 -6.92 7.66
N LYS A 129 -22.54 -7.89 6.91
CA LYS A 129 -21.29 -8.59 7.26
C LYS A 129 -20.11 -7.62 7.39
N GLU A 130 -19.89 -6.76 6.40
CA GLU A 130 -18.78 -5.80 6.42
C GLU A 130 -18.94 -4.75 7.53
N LYS A 131 -20.17 -4.32 7.79
CA LYS A 131 -20.51 -3.38 8.87
C LYS A 131 -20.24 -3.99 10.26
N GLU A 132 -20.59 -5.26 10.47
CA GLU A 132 -20.25 -5.98 11.70
C GLU A 132 -18.74 -6.10 11.90
N LEU A 133 -17.98 -6.38 10.82
CA LEU A 133 -16.53 -6.44 10.85
C LEU A 133 -15.92 -5.08 11.20
N ALA A 134 -16.38 -4.00 10.56
CA ALA A 134 -15.96 -2.63 10.87
C ALA A 134 -16.18 -2.30 12.35
N ALA A 135 -17.34 -2.61 12.91
CA ALA A 135 -17.65 -2.36 14.31
C ALA A 135 -16.73 -3.16 15.27
N LYS A 136 -16.42 -4.42 14.94
CA LYS A 136 -15.48 -5.25 15.71
C LYS A 136 -14.07 -4.68 15.69
N LEU A 137 -13.59 -4.26 14.51
CA LEU A 137 -12.27 -3.65 14.33
C LEU A 137 -12.15 -2.32 15.07
N GLN A 138 -13.15 -1.43 14.93
CA GLN A 138 -13.19 -0.16 15.64
C GLN A 138 -13.13 -0.36 17.16
N LYS A 139 -13.93 -1.29 17.69
CA LYS A 139 -13.93 -1.61 19.13
C LYS A 139 -12.57 -2.11 19.60
N LYS A 140 -11.88 -2.91 18.79
CA LYS A 140 -10.52 -3.39 19.11
C LYS A 140 -9.52 -2.23 19.18
N ILE A 141 -9.65 -1.23 18.31
CA ILE A 141 -8.78 -0.04 18.31
C ILE A 141 -9.02 0.85 19.53
N THR A 142 -10.28 1.08 19.92
CA THR A 142 -10.62 1.99 21.04
C THR A 142 -10.35 1.40 22.42
N ASN A 143 -10.22 0.08 22.53
CA ASN A 143 -9.94 -0.61 23.80
C ASN A 143 -8.43 -0.85 24.06
N LEU A 144 -7.55 -0.26 23.26
CA LEU A 144 -6.09 -0.22 23.44
C LEU A 144 -5.66 1.14 24.00
#